data_AF-A0A358DSZ0-F1
#
_entry.id   AF-A0A358DSZ0-F1
#
_cell.length_a   1.000
_cell.length_b   1.000
_cell.length_c   1.000
_cell.angle_alpha   90.00
_cell.angle_beta   90.00
_cell.angle_gamma   90.00
#
_symmetry.space_group_name_H-M   'P 1'
#
loop_
_entity.id
_entity.type
_entity.pdbx_description
1 polymer ?
#
loop_
_entity_poly.entity_id
_entity_poly.type
_entity_poly.pdbx_seq_one_letter_code
_entity_poly.pdbx_strand_id
1 'polypeptide(L)'
;MHRCHLSFVVVLLALAGGCAEALEPVSRLQPNRLKKSDLDGYWLYGRTVVDVPASDGFTFVGDGSWELQKVRFDIQERYLYVRRQTEYIKDGDDLSQYGASYEGELVGAFAIQKHFDISQPYNPATGETYNIVDENSIDRPWHERTYMRVDWSKNLVVMADQSFDREASEPVSYFVQTEGHVDAPNFDYDDDGDSESLDYFDVTTRMFAKAGMRDYGSWGRVPLCWFFDTQFAECGPGMYTIRNSFMKVPVNNPYEPVPYKGKETDHFGYFWTERFTYDGQEGIRQQNRERWRNRHNIWEKTVVDDESAENFGDPLPMEARTGKPIVYHVNPKFPPDAAACDAKPEAEQAECRTRIDGVLHDVIRDVEADYDEVFSGLIEELGATMPPGGKMFVVCPHNPIIEGDPEVCGQVGDTPRLGDIRYSFIAYIADYMTYGLLGLGPSHTDPETGQTHSGMGYVYHHNDTAAWDVTQMILLLNDQLDNRRFIDGLDLTDWRESFSRGRQGKDFSLADAKHMLEKMTKDSPAARYWEGRQRKPGAEDVAFQNDHGFKAWLA
;
A
#
# COMPACT_ATOMS: atom_id res chain seq x y z
N MET A 1 -46.27 -16.28 -100.05
CA MET A 1 -45.49 -15.09 -99.65
C MET A 1 -46.36 -14.26 -98.74
N HIS A 2 -46.03 -14.09 -97.46
CA HIS A 2 -46.31 -12.88 -96.66
C HIS A 2 -45.70 -12.99 -95.26
N ARG A 3 -45.26 -11.84 -94.77
CA ARG A 3 -44.48 -11.58 -93.55
C ARG A 3 -45.40 -11.13 -92.41
N CYS A 4 -44.96 -11.29 -91.16
CA CYS A 4 -44.56 -10.22 -90.21
C CYS A 4 -44.95 -10.45 -88.73
N HIS A 5 -43.92 -10.29 -87.88
CA HIS A 5 -43.81 -9.83 -86.49
C HIS A 5 -44.63 -10.46 -85.34
N LEU A 6 -43.90 -10.95 -84.34
CA LEU A 6 -44.41 -11.38 -83.02
C LEU A 6 -43.61 -10.68 -81.91
N SER A 7 -44.33 -10.00 -81.01
CA SER A 7 -43.80 -9.27 -79.84
C SER A 7 -43.41 -10.24 -78.71
N PHE A 8 -42.31 -9.94 -78.02
CA PHE A 8 -41.82 -10.66 -76.83
C PHE A 8 -42.17 -9.86 -75.57
N VAL A 9 -42.86 -10.47 -74.61
CA VAL A 9 -43.08 -9.94 -73.26
C VAL A 9 -42.22 -10.76 -72.30
N VAL A 10 -41.27 -10.10 -71.63
CA VAL A 10 -40.41 -10.67 -70.59
C VAL A 10 -41.02 -10.34 -69.23
N VAL A 11 -41.38 -11.37 -68.46
CA VAL A 11 -41.78 -11.25 -67.06
C VAL A 11 -40.52 -11.42 -66.20
N LEU A 12 -40.07 -10.33 -65.56
CA LEU A 12 -39.05 -10.36 -64.50
C LEU A 12 -39.68 -10.85 -63.19
N LEU A 13 -39.26 -12.02 -62.70
CA LEU A 13 -39.40 -12.39 -61.30
C LEU A 13 -38.24 -11.76 -60.51
N ALA A 14 -38.53 -10.73 -59.73
CA ALA A 14 -37.62 -10.19 -58.74
C ALA A 14 -37.54 -11.13 -57.53
N LEU A 15 -36.46 -11.90 -57.42
CA LEU A 15 -36.03 -12.53 -56.18
C LEU A 15 -35.44 -11.43 -55.29
N ALA A 16 -36.27 -10.84 -54.43
CA ALA A 16 -35.80 -10.06 -53.30
C ALA A 16 -35.09 -11.01 -52.33
N GLY A 17 -33.77 -11.13 -52.46
CA GLY A 17 -32.92 -11.69 -51.42
C GLY A 17 -32.96 -10.77 -50.22
N GLY A 18 -33.79 -11.10 -49.23
CA GLY A 18 -33.67 -10.51 -47.91
C GLY A 18 -32.36 -10.96 -47.29
N CYS A 19 -31.40 -10.05 -47.17
CA CYS A 19 -30.32 -10.19 -46.20
C CYS A 19 -30.97 -10.22 -44.81
N ALA A 20 -31.20 -11.43 -44.28
CA ALA A 20 -31.42 -11.61 -42.86
C ALA A 20 -30.07 -11.29 -42.19
N GLU A 21 -29.95 -10.06 -41.69
CA GLU A 21 -28.84 -9.65 -40.85
C GLU A 21 -28.85 -10.56 -39.62
N ALA A 22 -27.78 -11.35 -39.44
CA ALA A 22 -27.66 -12.24 -38.30
C ALA A 22 -27.61 -11.37 -37.04
N LEU A 23 -28.63 -11.48 -36.19
CA LEU A 23 -28.70 -10.76 -34.93
C LEU A 23 -27.46 -11.10 -34.10
N GLU A 24 -26.81 -10.10 -33.51
CA GLU A 24 -25.72 -10.35 -32.58
C GLU A 24 -26.21 -11.27 -31.43
N PRO A 25 -25.39 -12.23 -30.99
CA PRO A 25 -25.76 -13.12 -29.90
C PRO A 25 -26.05 -12.36 -28.61
N VAL A 26 -27.12 -12.72 -27.92
CA VAL A 26 -27.43 -12.13 -26.60
C VAL A 26 -26.44 -12.67 -25.57
N SER A 27 -25.66 -11.79 -24.94
CA SER A 27 -24.72 -12.16 -23.88
C SER A 27 -25.45 -12.44 -22.56
N ARG A 28 -25.16 -13.59 -21.94
CA ARG A 28 -25.55 -13.95 -20.56
C ARG A 28 -24.36 -14.01 -19.60
N LEU A 29 -23.20 -13.56 -20.07
CA LEU A 29 -21.96 -13.58 -19.30
C LEU A 29 -22.10 -12.74 -18.04
N GLN A 30 -21.56 -13.26 -16.93
CA GLN A 30 -21.58 -12.54 -15.66
C GLN A 30 -20.27 -11.75 -15.50
N PRO A 31 -20.29 -10.54 -14.89
CA PRO A 31 -19.10 -9.72 -14.64
C PRO A 31 -18.11 -10.45 -13.72
N ASN A 32 -16.86 -10.00 -13.55
CA ASN A 32 -15.84 -10.63 -12.68
C ASN A 32 -15.40 -12.04 -13.11
N ARG A 33 -15.26 -12.26 -14.42
CA ARG A 33 -14.60 -13.45 -14.98
C ARG A 33 -13.10 -13.20 -15.00
N LEU A 34 -12.30 -14.19 -14.63
CA LEU A 34 -10.84 -14.13 -14.71
C LEU A 34 -10.35 -15.20 -15.69
N LYS A 35 -9.54 -14.81 -16.67
CA LYS A 35 -8.90 -15.76 -17.58
C LYS A 35 -7.72 -16.37 -16.83
N LYS A 36 -7.59 -17.70 -16.85
CA LYS A 36 -6.57 -18.37 -16.04
C LYS A 36 -5.14 -17.97 -16.42
N SER A 37 -4.90 -17.76 -17.71
CA SER A 37 -3.60 -17.33 -18.23
C SER A 37 -3.16 -15.96 -17.72
N ASP A 38 -4.09 -15.15 -17.24
CA ASP A 38 -3.76 -13.83 -16.69
C ASP A 38 -2.94 -13.96 -15.42
N LEU A 39 -3.07 -15.08 -14.69
CA LEU A 39 -2.33 -15.36 -13.46
C LEU A 39 -1.00 -16.08 -13.70
N ASP A 40 -0.61 -16.33 -14.95
CA ASP A 40 0.66 -16.97 -15.27
C ASP A 40 1.84 -16.07 -14.87
N GLY A 41 2.99 -16.71 -14.58
CA GLY A 41 4.21 -16.02 -14.17
C GLY A 41 4.32 -15.80 -12.66
N TYR A 42 5.16 -14.84 -12.29
CA TYR A 42 5.42 -14.46 -10.90
C TYR A 42 4.78 -13.12 -10.59
N TRP A 43 4.37 -12.97 -9.34
CA TRP A 43 3.71 -11.77 -8.83
C TRP A 43 4.40 -11.32 -7.54
N LEU A 44 4.53 -10.02 -7.35
CA LEU A 44 4.80 -9.41 -6.05
C LEU A 44 3.47 -9.25 -5.31
N TYR A 45 3.44 -9.75 -4.09
CA TYR A 45 2.29 -9.72 -3.20
C TYR A 45 2.60 -8.88 -1.96
N GLY A 46 1.73 -7.92 -1.69
CA GLY A 46 1.75 -7.08 -0.49
C GLY A 46 0.42 -7.11 0.23
N ARG A 47 0.46 -7.21 1.55
CA ARG A 47 -0.70 -7.09 2.43
C ARG A 47 -0.60 -5.80 3.22
N THR A 48 -1.68 -5.01 3.28
CA THR A 48 -1.71 -3.77 4.07
C THR A 48 -3.04 -3.66 4.82
N VAL A 49 -2.97 -3.39 6.12
CA VAL A 49 -4.13 -3.00 6.94
C VAL A 49 -4.50 -1.57 6.58
N VAL A 50 -5.71 -1.36 6.08
CA VAL A 50 -6.16 -0.05 5.56
C VAL A 50 -7.24 0.61 6.43
N ASP A 51 -7.84 -0.15 7.34
CA ASP A 51 -8.86 0.33 8.27
C ASP A 51 -8.90 -0.56 9.53
N VAL A 52 -9.04 0.07 10.70
CA VAL A 52 -9.09 -0.59 12.01
C VAL A 52 -10.13 0.09 12.91
N PRO A 53 -10.68 -0.59 13.93
CA PRO A 53 -11.53 0.06 14.92
C PRO A 53 -10.72 1.08 15.76
N ALA A 54 -11.30 2.24 16.04
CA ALA A 54 -10.66 3.34 16.77
C ALA A 54 -10.12 2.98 18.18
N SER A 55 -10.78 2.06 18.87
CA SER A 55 -10.53 1.70 20.27
C SER A 55 -9.76 0.38 20.45
N ASP A 56 -9.40 -0.30 19.37
CA ASP A 56 -8.78 -1.63 19.41
C ASP A 56 -7.32 -1.59 18.97
N GLY A 57 -6.43 -2.08 19.84
CA GLY A 57 -4.97 -1.98 19.77
C GLY A 57 -4.24 -3.13 19.11
N PHE A 58 -4.94 -4.12 18.52
CA PHE A 58 -4.26 -5.30 18.00
C PHE A 58 -3.33 -5.01 16.80
N THR A 59 -3.74 -4.13 15.89
CA THR A 59 -2.96 -3.70 14.73
C THR A 59 -3.38 -2.28 14.32
N PHE A 60 -2.62 -1.61 13.47
CA PHE A 60 -2.85 -0.23 13.05
C PHE A 60 -2.94 -0.13 11.52
N VAL A 61 -3.55 0.96 11.03
CA VAL A 61 -3.50 1.29 9.60
C VAL A 61 -2.04 1.45 9.17
N GLY A 62 -1.63 0.69 8.16
CA GLY A 62 -0.24 0.62 7.68
C GLY A 62 0.58 -0.55 8.20
N ASP A 63 0.05 -1.36 9.12
CA ASP A 63 0.64 -2.66 9.41
C ASP A 63 0.46 -3.59 8.20
N GLY A 64 1.44 -4.46 7.93
CA GLY A 64 1.44 -5.24 6.71
C GLY A 64 2.76 -5.93 6.39
N SER A 65 2.91 -6.26 5.12
CA SER A 65 4.11 -6.88 4.56
C SER A 65 5.24 -5.86 4.46
N TRP A 66 6.10 -5.79 5.49
CA TRP A 66 7.29 -4.92 5.51
C TRP A 66 8.30 -5.25 4.39
N GLU A 67 8.25 -6.48 3.87
CA GLU A 67 8.87 -6.90 2.61
C GLU A 67 7.80 -7.57 1.74
N LEU A 68 7.84 -7.34 0.43
CA LEU A 68 6.93 -8.00 -0.50
C LEU A 68 7.25 -9.49 -0.58
N GLN A 69 6.27 -10.28 -1.02
CA GLN A 69 6.45 -11.70 -1.27
C GLN A 69 6.37 -11.97 -2.77
N LYS A 70 7.38 -12.63 -3.33
CA LYS A 70 7.27 -13.17 -4.68
C LYS A 70 6.43 -14.44 -4.63
N VAL A 71 5.33 -14.47 -5.38
CA VAL A 71 4.33 -15.52 -5.35
C VAL A 71 3.99 -16.05 -6.74
N ARG A 72 3.37 -17.23 -6.78
CA ARG A 72 2.73 -17.80 -7.95
C ARG A 72 1.35 -18.30 -7.57
N PHE A 73 0.41 -18.20 -8.51
CA PHE A 73 -0.92 -18.77 -8.35
C PHE A 73 -0.94 -20.26 -8.69
N ASP A 74 -1.54 -21.04 -7.80
CA ASP A 74 -1.81 -22.46 -7.96
C ASP A 74 -3.34 -22.67 -8.05
N ILE A 75 -3.81 -22.95 -9.27
CA ILE A 75 -5.23 -23.07 -9.59
C ILE A 75 -5.67 -24.52 -9.39
N GLN A 76 -6.47 -24.77 -8.36
CA GLN A 76 -7.09 -26.06 -8.06
C GLN A 76 -8.58 -26.04 -8.39
N GLU A 77 -9.26 -27.18 -8.37
CA GLU A 77 -10.68 -27.27 -8.75
C GLU A 77 -11.62 -26.38 -7.91
N ARG A 78 -11.29 -26.17 -6.63
CA ARG A 78 -12.14 -25.43 -5.68
C ARG A 78 -11.45 -24.25 -5.01
N TYR A 79 -10.15 -24.10 -5.22
CA TYR A 79 -9.34 -23.10 -4.53
C TYR A 79 -8.30 -22.51 -5.46
N LEU A 80 -8.11 -21.20 -5.35
CA LEU A 80 -6.98 -20.48 -5.89
C LEU A 80 -6.01 -20.26 -4.73
N TYR A 81 -4.87 -20.94 -4.79
CA TYR A 81 -3.80 -20.81 -3.80
C TYR A 81 -2.77 -19.78 -4.27
N VAL A 82 -2.28 -18.96 -3.35
CA VAL A 82 -1.16 -18.04 -3.56
C VAL A 82 0.03 -18.61 -2.80
N ARG A 83 1.04 -19.08 -3.54
CA ARG A 83 2.22 -19.74 -2.97
C ARG A 83 3.42 -18.83 -3.03
N ARG A 84 4.13 -18.68 -1.92
CA ARG A 84 5.45 -18.05 -1.91
C ARG A 84 6.41 -18.83 -2.81
N GLN A 85 7.21 -18.12 -3.59
CA GLN A 85 8.20 -18.67 -4.52
C GLN A 85 9.63 -18.32 -4.12
N THR A 86 9.81 -17.61 -3.01
CA THR A 86 11.09 -17.39 -2.35
C THR A 86 11.27 -18.36 -1.18
N GLU A 87 12.36 -19.11 -1.22
CA GLU A 87 12.82 -19.91 -0.08
C GLU A 87 13.17 -19.00 1.09
N TYR A 88 12.77 -19.41 2.30
CA TYR A 88 13.07 -18.69 3.54
C TYR A 88 14.58 -18.65 3.81
N ILE A 89 15.26 -19.78 3.57
CA ILE A 89 16.71 -19.89 3.49
C ILE A 89 17.02 -20.31 2.07
N LYS A 90 17.72 -19.47 1.32
CA LYS A 90 18.11 -19.73 -0.06
C LYS A 90 18.94 -21.01 -0.14
N ASP A 91 18.63 -21.84 -1.13
CA ASP A 91 19.24 -23.16 -1.38
C ASP A 91 19.02 -24.16 -0.22
N GLY A 92 18.08 -23.88 0.68
CA GLY A 92 17.85 -24.67 1.89
C GLY A 92 17.10 -25.98 1.65
N ASP A 93 16.16 -25.96 0.70
CA ASP A 93 15.41 -27.16 0.33
C ASP A 93 16.11 -27.98 -0.76
N ASP A 94 17.06 -27.35 -1.48
CA ASP A 94 17.93 -27.95 -2.49
C ASP A 94 17.13 -28.80 -3.52
N LEU A 95 15.93 -28.32 -3.87
CA LEU A 95 14.99 -29.01 -4.77
C LEU A 95 15.42 -28.97 -6.22
N SER A 96 16.21 -27.95 -6.60
CA SER A 96 16.76 -27.78 -7.93
C SER A 96 17.64 -28.96 -8.34
N GLN A 97 18.38 -29.56 -7.39
CA GLN A 97 19.21 -30.75 -7.64
C GLN A 97 18.37 -31.99 -8.03
N TYR A 98 17.09 -32.02 -7.63
CA TYR A 98 16.14 -33.10 -7.93
C TYR A 98 15.21 -32.76 -9.10
N GLY A 99 15.42 -31.62 -9.77
CA GLY A 99 14.55 -31.14 -10.84
C GLY A 99 13.12 -30.80 -10.38
N ALA A 100 12.93 -30.54 -9.08
CA ALA A 100 11.65 -30.14 -8.51
C ALA A 100 11.60 -28.62 -8.33
N SER A 101 10.42 -28.03 -8.59
CA SER A 101 10.17 -26.61 -8.32
C SER A 101 9.85 -26.38 -6.84
N TYR A 102 10.33 -25.28 -6.29
CA TYR A 102 10.00 -24.88 -4.92
C TYR A 102 8.51 -24.53 -4.78
N GLU A 103 7.85 -25.17 -3.82
CA GLU A 103 6.49 -24.84 -3.39
C GLU A 103 6.55 -24.31 -1.96
N GLY A 104 6.59 -22.98 -1.83
CA GLY A 104 6.60 -22.34 -0.53
C GLY A 104 5.24 -22.36 0.17
N GLU A 105 5.24 -21.70 1.32
CA GLU A 105 4.06 -21.49 2.16
C GLU A 105 2.91 -20.82 1.40
N LEU A 106 1.68 -21.18 1.79
CA LEU A 106 0.47 -20.51 1.32
C LEU A 106 0.32 -19.16 2.02
N VAL A 107 0.32 -18.09 1.23
CA VAL A 107 0.15 -16.71 1.73
C VAL A 107 -1.22 -16.13 1.41
N GLY A 108 -1.99 -16.87 0.60
CA GLY A 108 -3.39 -16.58 0.29
C GLY A 108 -4.12 -17.84 -0.20
N ALA A 109 -5.42 -17.91 0.07
CA ALA A 109 -6.28 -18.98 -0.42
C ALA A 109 -7.71 -18.45 -0.61
N PHE A 110 -8.20 -18.48 -1.84
CA PHE A 110 -9.52 -17.99 -2.22
C PHE A 110 -10.36 -19.13 -2.81
N ALA A 111 -11.66 -19.16 -2.52
CA ALA A 111 -12.53 -20.19 -3.08
C ALA A 111 -12.80 -19.93 -4.57
N ILE A 112 -12.84 -20.98 -5.38
CA ILE A 112 -13.28 -20.89 -6.78
C ILE A 112 -14.73 -21.33 -6.85
N GLN A 113 -15.58 -20.43 -7.36
CA GLN A 113 -17.01 -20.68 -7.52
C GLN A 113 -17.27 -21.63 -8.68
N LYS A 114 -16.58 -21.42 -9.82
CA LYS A 114 -16.65 -22.31 -11.00
C LYS A 114 -15.54 -22.03 -12.00
N HIS A 115 -15.24 -23.04 -12.82
CA HIS A 115 -14.45 -22.95 -14.06
C HIS A 115 -15.38 -23.08 -15.27
N PHE A 116 -15.19 -22.26 -16.28
CA PHE A 116 -16.08 -22.22 -17.45
C PHE A 116 -15.38 -21.71 -18.72
N ASP A 117 -16.01 -21.98 -19.85
CA ASP A 117 -15.69 -21.41 -21.15
C ASP A 117 -16.80 -20.48 -21.61
N ILE A 118 -16.47 -19.57 -22.52
CA ILE A 118 -17.45 -18.71 -23.18
C ILE A 118 -17.81 -19.37 -24.50
N SER A 119 -19.03 -19.89 -24.62
CA SER A 119 -19.49 -20.57 -25.84
C SER A 119 -20.98 -20.34 -26.08
N GLN A 120 -21.42 -20.57 -27.32
CA GLN A 120 -22.85 -20.66 -27.60
C GLN A 120 -23.38 -22.03 -27.14
N PRO A 121 -24.44 -22.08 -26.31
CA PRO A 121 -25.11 -23.33 -26.01
C PRO A 121 -25.65 -23.97 -27.28
N TYR A 122 -25.67 -25.30 -27.31
CA TYR A 122 -26.17 -26.08 -28.43
C TYR A 122 -27.13 -27.16 -27.94
N ASN A 123 -28.00 -27.62 -28.83
CA ASN A 123 -28.81 -28.80 -28.56
C ASN A 123 -27.92 -30.04 -28.67
N PRO A 124 -27.70 -30.82 -27.59
CA PRO A 124 -26.79 -31.97 -27.63
C PRO A 124 -27.25 -33.09 -28.57
N ALA A 125 -28.53 -33.12 -28.98
CA ALA A 125 -29.06 -34.09 -29.92
C ALA A 125 -28.87 -33.69 -31.39
N THR A 126 -28.84 -32.39 -31.71
CA THR A 126 -28.81 -31.90 -33.10
C THR A 126 -27.56 -31.08 -33.46
N GLY A 127 -26.84 -30.56 -32.46
CA GLY A 127 -25.69 -29.66 -32.65
C GLY A 127 -26.07 -28.23 -33.01
N GLU A 128 -27.36 -27.90 -33.11
CA GLU A 128 -27.81 -26.55 -33.44
C GLU A 128 -27.54 -25.59 -32.29
N THR A 129 -26.89 -24.46 -32.58
CA THR A 129 -26.57 -23.42 -31.59
C THR A 129 -27.72 -22.45 -31.38
N TYR A 130 -27.82 -21.89 -30.18
CA TYR A 130 -28.76 -20.82 -29.87
C TYR A 130 -28.11 -19.45 -30.08
N ASN A 131 -28.92 -18.41 -30.33
CA ASN A 131 -28.43 -17.02 -30.46
C ASN A 131 -28.12 -16.36 -29.10
N ILE A 132 -27.43 -17.09 -28.22
CA ILE A 132 -26.99 -16.62 -26.91
C ILE A 132 -25.54 -17.06 -26.66
N VAL A 133 -24.79 -16.25 -25.94
CA VAL A 133 -23.45 -16.61 -25.42
C VAL A 133 -23.55 -16.79 -23.92
N ASP A 134 -23.05 -17.91 -23.41
CA ASP A 134 -23.20 -18.31 -22.01
C ASP A 134 -21.91 -18.93 -21.43
N GLU A 135 -21.89 -19.10 -20.11
CA GLU A 135 -20.77 -19.68 -19.36
C GLU A 135 -20.90 -21.22 -19.29
N ASN A 136 -20.18 -21.93 -20.15
CA ASN A 136 -20.19 -23.37 -20.26
C ASN A 136 -19.25 -24.04 -19.26
N SER A 137 -19.79 -24.84 -18.35
CA SER A 137 -19.04 -25.57 -17.33
C SER A 137 -19.20 -27.10 -17.43
N ILE A 138 -19.53 -27.64 -18.61
CA ILE A 138 -19.91 -29.05 -18.76
C ILE A 138 -19.02 -29.76 -19.79
N ASP A 139 -18.70 -29.14 -20.92
CA ASP A 139 -18.10 -29.85 -22.07
C ASP A 139 -16.64 -30.27 -21.87
N ARG A 140 -15.84 -29.49 -21.15
CA ARG A 140 -14.42 -29.77 -20.88
C ARG A 140 -14.16 -29.99 -19.39
N PRO A 141 -13.16 -30.78 -18.97
CA PRO A 141 -12.71 -30.83 -17.58
C PRO A 141 -12.32 -29.44 -17.04
N TRP A 142 -12.45 -29.22 -15.73
CA TRP A 142 -12.26 -27.89 -15.12
C TRP A 142 -10.89 -27.27 -15.44
N HIS A 143 -9.82 -28.07 -15.51
CA HIS A 143 -8.45 -27.61 -15.71
C HIS A 143 -8.19 -27.15 -17.15
N GLU A 144 -8.90 -27.69 -18.13
CA GLU A 144 -8.79 -27.31 -19.55
C GLU A 144 -9.61 -26.06 -19.93
N ARG A 145 -10.51 -25.62 -19.04
CA ARG A 145 -11.35 -24.42 -19.26
C ARG A 145 -10.55 -23.14 -19.14
N THR A 146 -10.91 -22.14 -19.93
CA THR A 146 -10.17 -20.88 -20.08
C THR A 146 -10.42 -19.90 -18.94
N TYR A 147 -11.65 -19.84 -18.41
CA TYR A 147 -12.05 -18.87 -17.39
C TYR A 147 -12.36 -19.54 -16.05
N MET A 148 -12.25 -18.74 -15.00
CA MET A 148 -12.72 -19.08 -13.67
C MET A 148 -13.35 -17.87 -12.98
N ARG A 149 -14.10 -18.17 -11.92
CA ARG A 149 -14.73 -17.18 -11.06
C ARG A 149 -14.27 -17.41 -9.63
N VAL A 150 -13.53 -16.46 -9.10
CA VAL A 150 -12.96 -16.53 -7.75
C VAL A 150 -13.85 -15.74 -6.79
N ASP A 151 -14.08 -16.31 -5.61
CA ASP A 151 -14.68 -15.61 -4.48
C ASP A 151 -13.59 -14.88 -3.71
N TRP A 152 -13.47 -13.58 -3.99
CA TRP A 152 -12.50 -12.69 -3.36
C TRP A 152 -12.92 -12.18 -1.98
N SER A 153 -14.11 -12.55 -1.47
CA SER A 153 -14.64 -11.97 -0.24
C SER A 153 -13.87 -12.34 1.02
N LYS A 154 -13.10 -13.42 0.96
CA LYS A 154 -12.46 -14.02 2.11
C LYS A 154 -11.14 -14.66 1.69
N ASN A 155 -10.05 -14.21 2.30
CA ASN A 155 -8.79 -14.95 2.29
C ASN A 155 -8.83 -15.99 3.43
N LEU A 156 -8.65 -17.27 3.11
CA LEU A 156 -8.67 -18.35 4.10
C LEU A 156 -7.36 -18.51 4.86
N VAL A 157 -6.30 -17.85 4.38
CA VAL A 157 -5.00 -17.80 5.06
C VAL A 157 -5.00 -16.62 6.03
N VAL A 158 -4.75 -16.92 7.31
CA VAL A 158 -4.45 -15.95 8.37
C VAL A 158 -2.99 -16.22 8.77
N MET A 159 -2.10 -15.24 8.64
CA MET A 159 -0.65 -15.46 8.69
C MET A 159 -0.14 -15.22 10.12
N ALA A 160 0.07 -16.29 10.88
CA ALA A 160 0.46 -16.22 12.30
C ALA A 160 1.85 -15.62 12.58
N ASP A 161 2.60 -15.22 11.55
CA ASP A 161 3.91 -14.55 11.66
C ASP A 161 3.79 -13.03 11.86
N GLN A 162 2.64 -12.43 11.52
CA GLN A 162 2.33 -11.04 11.89
C GLN A 162 1.83 -10.98 13.33
N SER A 163 2.31 -10.00 14.08
CA SER A 163 2.19 -9.92 15.54
C SER A 163 0.76 -9.94 16.09
N PHE A 164 -0.26 -9.71 15.26
CA PHE A 164 -1.67 -9.67 15.62
C PHE A 164 -2.53 -10.80 15.02
N ASP A 165 -2.02 -11.49 13.99
CA ASP A 165 -2.68 -12.65 13.35
C ASP A 165 -2.46 -13.94 14.17
N ARG A 166 -1.52 -13.92 15.12
CA ARG A 166 -1.18 -15.04 16.00
C ARG A 166 -2.23 -15.25 17.10
N GLU A 167 -3.03 -14.22 17.35
CA GLU A 167 -4.20 -14.22 18.22
C GLU A 167 -5.41 -14.88 17.53
N ALA A 168 -6.55 -14.95 18.20
CA ALA A 168 -7.71 -15.71 17.70
C ALA A 168 -8.40 -14.98 16.52
N SER A 169 -7.77 -15.02 15.36
CA SER A 169 -8.21 -14.34 14.14
C SER A 169 -8.99 -15.26 13.22
N GLU A 170 -10.12 -14.76 12.71
CA GLU A 170 -11.05 -15.51 11.88
C GLU A 170 -11.42 -14.70 10.64
N PRO A 171 -11.23 -15.24 9.41
CA PRO A 171 -11.51 -14.48 8.21
C PRO A 171 -13.02 -14.36 7.97
N VAL A 172 -13.46 -13.22 7.44
CA VAL A 172 -14.88 -12.87 7.27
C VAL A 172 -15.15 -12.59 5.80
N SER A 173 -16.28 -13.09 5.30
CA SER A 173 -16.74 -12.72 3.96
C SER A 173 -17.14 -11.25 3.93
N TYR A 174 -16.47 -10.49 3.08
CA TYR A 174 -16.74 -9.09 2.83
C TYR A 174 -16.91 -8.86 1.33
N PHE A 175 -18.07 -8.34 0.92
CA PHE A 175 -18.38 -8.08 -0.48
C PHE A 175 -18.77 -6.61 -0.65
N VAL A 176 -18.11 -5.96 -1.60
CA VAL A 176 -18.44 -4.61 -2.02
C VAL A 176 -19.16 -4.72 -3.35
N GLN A 177 -20.43 -4.29 -3.39
CA GLN A 177 -21.27 -4.35 -4.58
C GLN A 177 -21.32 -3.02 -5.34
N THR A 178 -20.88 -1.93 -4.71
CA THR A 178 -20.91 -0.60 -5.28
C THR A 178 -19.68 -0.39 -6.15
N GLU A 179 -19.91 -0.13 -7.44
CA GLU A 179 -18.88 0.27 -8.38
C GLU A 179 -18.20 1.58 -7.92
N GLY A 180 -16.88 1.66 -8.06
CA GLY A 180 -16.08 2.83 -7.62
C GLY A 180 -15.87 2.95 -6.10
N HIS A 181 -16.35 2.01 -5.29
CA HIS A 181 -16.04 1.99 -3.85
C HIS A 181 -14.56 1.64 -3.63
N VAL A 182 -13.89 2.28 -2.67
CA VAL A 182 -12.45 2.12 -2.39
C VAL A 182 -12.05 0.66 -2.16
N ASP A 183 -12.92 -0.12 -1.54
CA ASP A 183 -12.71 -1.54 -1.24
C ASP A 183 -13.26 -2.52 -2.30
N ALA A 184 -13.76 -2.02 -3.44
CA ALA A 184 -14.12 -2.88 -4.54
C ALA A 184 -12.86 -3.53 -5.13
N PRO A 185 -12.93 -4.80 -5.59
CA PRO A 185 -11.83 -5.41 -6.34
C PRO A 185 -11.42 -4.55 -7.53
N ASN A 186 -10.12 -4.33 -7.72
CA ASN A 186 -9.59 -3.58 -8.84
C ASN A 186 -8.69 -4.50 -9.67
N PHE A 187 -8.94 -4.55 -10.98
CA PHE A 187 -8.16 -5.32 -11.94
C PHE A 187 -7.70 -4.35 -13.02
N ASP A 188 -6.40 -4.21 -13.14
CA ASP A 188 -5.74 -3.33 -14.09
C ASP A 188 -5.04 -4.16 -15.15
N TYR A 189 -5.50 -3.96 -16.39
CA TYR A 189 -5.01 -4.67 -17.56
C TYR A 189 -4.19 -3.69 -18.39
N ASP A 190 -2.98 -4.10 -18.75
CA ASP A 190 -2.19 -3.37 -19.73
C ASP A 190 -2.64 -3.78 -21.13
N ASP A 191 -2.76 -2.79 -22.01
CA ASP A 191 -3.17 -2.95 -23.41
C ASP A 191 -2.01 -2.52 -24.31
N ASP A 192 -1.17 -3.48 -24.66
CA ASP A 192 -0.09 -3.32 -25.63
C ASP A 192 -0.60 -3.26 -27.09
N GLY A 193 -1.92 -3.19 -27.32
CA GLY A 193 -2.56 -3.12 -28.63
C GLY A 193 -2.71 -4.47 -29.36
N ASP A 194 -1.84 -5.44 -29.06
CA ASP A 194 -1.90 -6.82 -29.60
C ASP A 194 -2.49 -7.84 -28.60
N SER A 195 -2.45 -7.55 -27.29
CA SER A 195 -3.05 -8.38 -26.25
C SER A 195 -3.31 -7.61 -24.96
N GLU A 196 -4.49 -7.80 -24.38
CA GLU A 196 -4.81 -7.35 -23.03
C GLU A 196 -4.26 -8.37 -22.02
N SER A 197 -3.41 -7.92 -21.09
CA SER A 197 -2.88 -8.79 -20.03
C SER A 197 -3.01 -8.13 -18.66
N LEU A 198 -3.42 -8.94 -17.67
CA LEU A 198 -3.52 -8.46 -16.30
C LEU A 198 -2.12 -8.22 -15.74
N ASP A 199 -1.87 -7.02 -15.25
CA ASP A 199 -0.58 -6.57 -14.72
C ASP A 199 -0.64 -6.22 -13.25
N TYR A 200 -1.82 -5.80 -12.78
CA TYR A 200 -2.04 -5.54 -11.38
C TYR A 200 -3.47 -5.87 -10.99
N PHE A 201 -3.65 -6.37 -9.78
CA PHE A 201 -4.96 -6.35 -9.15
C PHE A 201 -4.83 -6.30 -7.64
N ASP A 202 -5.87 -5.80 -6.97
CA ASP A 202 -6.02 -5.98 -5.54
C ASP A 202 -7.45 -6.28 -5.13
N VAL A 203 -7.53 -6.97 -4.01
CA VAL A 203 -8.80 -7.36 -3.39
C VAL A 203 -8.78 -7.02 -1.91
N THR A 204 -9.88 -6.41 -1.46
CA THR A 204 -10.07 -6.10 -0.05
C THR A 204 -10.78 -7.25 0.66
N THR A 205 -10.19 -7.70 1.75
CA THR A 205 -10.75 -8.72 2.64
C THR A 205 -10.91 -8.18 4.05
N ARG A 206 -11.75 -8.81 4.87
CA ARG A 206 -11.85 -8.48 6.29
C ARG A 206 -11.59 -9.69 7.17
N MET A 207 -11.05 -9.43 8.36
CA MET A 207 -10.92 -10.43 9.41
C MET A 207 -11.46 -9.90 10.73
N PHE A 208 -11.95 -10.80 11.57
CA PHE A 208 -12.12 -10.52 12.99
C PHE A 208 -10.84 -10.92 13.72
N ALA A 209 -10.27 -10.03 14.51
CA ALA A 209 -9.25 -10.39 15.50
C ALA A 209 -9.81 -10.11 16.90
N LYS A 210 -9.54 -11.02 17.84
CA LYS A 210 -9.95 -10.88 19.24
C LYS A 210 -8.83 -11.32 20.17
N ALA A 211 -8.85 -10.80 21.39
CA ALA A 211 -7.92 -11.20 22.44
C ALA A 211 -7.89 -12.73 22.62
N GLY A 212 -6.68 -13.29 22.67
CA GLY A 212 -6.50 -14.67 23.12
C GLY A 212 -7.00 -14.85 24.55
N MET A 213 -7.57 -16.01 24.85
CA MET A 213 -8.00 -16.37 26.21
C MET A 213 -6.94 -17.29 26.85
N ARG A 214 -6.64 -17.06 28.13
CA ARG A 214 -5.80 -17.96 28.94
C ARG A 214 -6.53 -18.39 30.21
N ASP A 215 -6.37 -19.65 30.56
CA ASP A 215 -6.92 -20.20 31.80
C ASP A 215 -5.98 -19.85 32.96
N TYR A 216 -6.52 -19.11 33.94
CA TYR A 216 -5.85 -18.73 35.17
C TYR A 216 -6.45 -19.45 36.39
N GLY A 217 -6.72 -20.75 36.25
CA GLY A 217 -7.10 -21.62 37.36
C GLY A 217 -8.39 -21.17 38.04
N SER A 218 -8.30 -20.66 39.27
CA SER A 218 -9.47 -20.20 40.04
C SER A 218 -10.20 -19.02 39.41
N TRP A 219 -9.57 -18.29 38.49
CA TRP A 219 -10.16 -17.16 37.77
C TRP A 219 -10.85 -17.58 36.46
N GLY A 220 -10.68 -18.85 36.04
CA GLY A 220 -11.19 -19.35 34.77
C GLY A 220 -10.46 -18.75 33.56
N ARG A 221 -11.14 -18.74 32.40
CA ARG A 221 -10.60 -18.17 31.17
C ARG A 221 -10.69 -16.64 31.20
N VAL A 222 -9.54 -15.98 31.22
CA VAL A 222 -9.39 -14.52 31.23
C VAL A 222 -8.80 -14.07 29.88
N PRO A 223 -9.30 -12.99 29.27
CA PRO A 223 -8.72 -12.46 28.04
C PRO A 223 -7.37 -11.79 28.32
N LEU A 224 -6.42 -11.97 27.41
CA LEU A 224 -5.05 -11.45 27.57
C LEU A 224 -4.97 -9.92 27.58
N CYS A 225 -5.86 -9.24 26.85
CA CYS A 225 -5.94 -7.77 26.80
C CYS A 225 -6.17 -7.12 28.18
N TRP A 226 -6.76 -7.82 29.16
CA TRP A 226 -6.91 -7.28 30.53
C TRP A 226 -5.58 -7.06 31.27
N PHE A 227 -4.49 -7.64 30.77
CA PHE A 227 -3.16 -7.55 31.38
C PHE A 227 -2.24 -6.55 30.69
N PHE A 228 -2.69 -5.91 29.61
CA PHE A 228 -1.97 -4.84 28.92
C PHE A 228 -2.61 -3.48 29.29
N ASP A 229 -1.82 -2.39 29.25
CA ASP A 229 -2.22 -1.03 29.67
C ASP A 229 -3.47 -0.51 28.90
N THR A 230 -3.92 0.71 29.21
CA THR A 230 -5.01 1.49 28.59
C THR A 230 -5.04 1.52 27.04
N GLN A 231 -4.00 1.01 26.38
CA GLN A 231 -3.92 0.75 24.94
C GLN A 231 -5.01 -0.22 24.44
N PHE A 232 -5.54 -1.09 25.30
CA PHE A 232 -6.65 -2.00 24.97
C PHE A 232 -7.90 -1.66 25.78
N ALA A 233 -8.64 -0.63 25.33
CA ALA A 233 -9.89 -0.23 25.98
C ALA A 233 -11.02 -1.26 25.72
N GLU A 234 -10.96 -1.97 24.60
CA GLU A 234 -11.93 -2.99 24.20
C GLU A 234 -11.27 -4.35 23.99
N CYS A 235 -11.88 -5.39 24.57
CA CYS A 235 -11.45 -6.78 24.45
C CYS A 235 -12.35 -7.62 23.52
N GLY A 236 -13.29 -6.96 22.84
CA GLY A 236 -14.18 -7.58 21.87
C GLY A 236 -13.47 -7.93 20.56
N PRO A 237 -14.15 -8.63 19.64
CA PRO A 237 -13.63 -8.82 18.29
C PRO A 237 -13.66 -7.49 17.51
N GLY A 238 -12.50 -7.01 17.10
CA GLY A 238 -12.35 -5.92 16.14
C GLY A 238 -12.45 -6.43 14.71
N MET A 239 -13.02 -5.64 13.81
CA MET A 239 -13.04 -5.92 12.37
C MET A 239 -11.95 -5.12 11.68
N TYR A 240 -11.07 -5.80 10.95
CA TYR A 240 -9.90 -5.23 10.30
C TYR A 240 -10.04 -5.36 8.80
N THR A 241 -9.79 -4.26 8.07
CA THR A 241 -9.84 -4.25 6.60
C THR A 241 -8.44 -4.32 6.03
N ILE A 242 -8.24 -5.26 5.11
CA ILE A 242 -6.93 -5.62 4.57
C ILE A 242 -6.99 -5.60 3.07
N ARG A 243 -6.12 -4.81 2.45
CA ARG A 243 -5.89 -4.81 1.00
C ARG A 243 -4.78 -5.80 0.66
N ASN A 244 -5.09 -6.71 -0.27
CA ASN A 244 -4.18 -7.72 -0.80
C ASN A 244 -3.83 -7.31 -2.23
N SER A 245 -2.62 -6.83 -2.44
CA SER A 245 -2.19 -6.25 -3.72
C SER A 245 -1.23 -7.19 -4.43
N PHE A 246 -1.48 -7.41 -5.71
CA PHE A 246 -0.74 -8.30 -6.58
C PHE A 246 -0.26 -7.50 -7.80
N MET A 247 1.05 -7.38 -7.95
CA MET A 247 1.67 -6.74 -9.11
C MET A 247 2.51 -7.77 -9.84
N LYS A 248 2.33 -7.90 -11.15
CA LYS A 248 3.08 -8.86 -11.96
C LYS A 248 4.57 -8.50 -11.95
N VAL A 249 5.43 -9.51 -11.83
CA VAL A 249 6.88 -9.31 -11.95
C VAL A 249 7.20 -9.10 -13.43
N PRO A 250 7.74 -7.94 -13.83
CA PRO A 250 8.11 -7.72 -15.22
C PRO A 250 9.23 -8.67 -15.63
N VAL A 251 9.17 -9.21 -16.85
CA VAL A 251 10.19 -10.09 -17.41
C VAL A 251 11.55 -9.36 -17.51
N ASN A 252 11.53 -8.05 -17.76
CA ASN A 252 12.69 -7.18 -17.84
C ASN A 252 12.59 -6.06 -16.80
N ASN A 253 13.01 -6.33 -15.55
CA ASN A 253 13.04 -5.28 -14.53
C ASN A 253 14.24 -4.33 -14.79
N PRO A 254 14.02 -3.03 -15.06
CA PRO A 254 15.11 -2.07 -15.30
C PRO A 254 15.84 -1.65 -14.01
N TYR A 255 15.57 -2.27 -12.85
CA TYR A 255 16.25 -1.97 -11.60
C TYR A 255 17.59 -2.70 -11.46
N GLU A 256 18.62 -1.95 -11.03
CA GLU A 256 19.95 -2.48 -10.73
C GLU A 256 20.10 -2.70 -9.21
N PRO A 257 20.09 -3.96 -8.71
CA PRO A 257 20.27 -4.26 -7.29
C PRO A 257 21.67 -3.86 -6.81
N VAL A 258 21.77 -3.24 -5.63
CA VAL A 258 23.07 -2.89 -5.04
C VAL A 258 23.31 -3.68 -3.76
N PRO A 259 24.36 -4.51 -3.72
CA PRO A 259 24.69 -5.30 -2.54
C PRO A 259 24.96 -4.43 -1.31
N TYR A 260 24.47 -4.87 -0.16
CA TYR A 260 24.76 -4.25 1.13
C TYR A 260 26.00 -4.88 1.78
N LYS A 261 27.06 -4.07 1.94
CA LYS A 261 28.38 -4.52 2.42
C LYS A 261 28.63 -4.28 3.92
N GLY A 262 27.66 -3.74 4.65
CA GLY A 262 27.72 -3.56 6.11
C GLY A 262 27.97 -2.12 6.57
N LYS A 263 27.72 -1.90 7.88
CA LYS A 263 27.61 -0.57 8.51
C LYS A 263 28.91 0.22 8.58
N GLU A 264 30.07 -0.44 8.55
CA GLU A 264 31.38 0.22 8.70
C GLU A 264 31.75 1.10 7.49
N THR A 265 31.16 0.83 6.34
CA THR A 265 31.34 1.61 5.10
C THR A 265 30.15 2.52 4.77
N ASP A 266 29.14 2.55 5.64
CA ASP A 266 27.95 3.36 5.42
C ASP A 266 28.14 4.75 6.02
N HIS A 267 27.99 5.80 5.20
CA HIS A 267 28.02 7.18 5.70
C HIS A 267 26.72 7.57 6.45
N PHE A 268 25.56 7.13 5.94
CA PHE A 268 24.24 7.51 6.47
C PHE A 268 23.37 6.31 6.89
N GLY A 269 23.87 5.08 6.72
CA GLY A 269 23.11 3.85 6.90
C GLY A 269 22.14 3.59 5.74
N TYR A 270 21.74 2.33 5.58
CA TYR A 270 20.69 1.91 4.66
C TYR A 270 19.71 0.99 5.41
N PHE A 271 18.46 0.98 4.99
CA PHE A 271 17.62 -0.20 5.18
C PHE A 271 18.10 -1.29 4.21
N TRP A 272 18.01 -2.55 4.63
CA TRP A 272 18.42 -3.67 3.80
C TRP A 272 17.46 -4.84 3.99
N THR A 273 17.25 -5.57 2.91
CA THR A 273 16.66 -6.90 2.92
C THR A 273 17.80 -7.91 2.97
N GLU A 274 17.65 -8.95 3.79
CA GLU A 274 18.63 -10.01 3.91
C GLU A 274 18.03 -11.40 3.75
N ARG A 275 18.79 -12.29 3.11
CA ARG A 275 18.45 -13.70 2.98
C ARG A 275 19.62 -14.55 3.47
N PHE A 276 19.30 -15.52 4.30
CA PHE A 276 20.25 -16.57 4.62
C PHE A 276 20.42 -17.51 3.43
N THR A 277 21.65 -17.96 3.22
CA THR A 277 21.98 -18.95 2.20
C THR A 277 22.50 -20.20 2.90
N TYR A 278 21.97 -21.35 2.50
CA TYR A 278 22.47 -22.66 2.93
C TYR A 278 23.55 -23.14 1.97
N ASP A 279 24.67 -23.58 2.54
CA ASP A 279 25.72 -24.28 1.81
C ASP A 279 25.84 -25.71 2.37
N GLY A 280 25.86 -26.71 1.50
CA GLY A 280 25.91 -28.13 1.91
C GLY A 280 27.19 -28.56 2.64
N GLN A 281 28.28 -27.79 2.52
CA GLN A 281 29.55 -28.07 3.22
C GLN A 281 29.69 -27.25 4.51
N GLU A 282 29.24 -26.00 4.48
CA GLU A 282 29.49 -25.02 5.54
C GLU A 282 28.27 -24.70 6.42
N GLY A 283 27.08 -25.16 6.01
CA GLY A 283 25.79 -24.85 6.63
C GLY A 283 25.36 -23.40 6.39
N ILE A 284 24.49 -22.89 7.27
CA ILE A 284 24.05 -21.49 7.23
C ILE A 284 25.08 -20.63 7.94
N ARG A 285 25.75 -19.75 7.20
CA ARG A 285 26.77 -18.84 7.73
C ARG A 285 26.41 -17.38 7.52
N GLN A 286 26.83 -16.56 8.49
CA GLN A 286 26.65 -15.10 8.43
C GLN A 286 27.32 -14.49 7.21
N GLN A 287 28.47 -15.05 6.80
CA GLN A 287 29.26 -14.58 5.65
C GLN A 287 28.59 -14.85 4.31
N ASN A 288 27.71 -15.85 4.23
CA ASN A 288 27.08 -16.29 2.99
C ASN A 288 25.72 -15.63 2.76
N ARG A 289 25.30 -14.71 3.66
CA ARG A 289 24.04 -13.99 3.53
C ARG A 289 24.07 -13.08 2.31
N GLU A 290 23.00 -13.13 1.54
CA GLU A 290 22.73 -12.12 0.51
C GLU A 290 22.04 -10.93 1.16
N ARG A 291 22.52 -9.72 0.87
CA ARG A 291 21.98 -8.49 1.42
C ARG A 291 21.91 -7.44 0.34
N TRP A 292 20.77 -6.76 0.23
CA TRP A 292 20.52 -5.75 -0.77
C TRP A 292 20.11 -4.44 -0.11
N ARG A 293 20.55 -3.31 -0.65
CA ARG A 293 20.13 -1.98 -0.16
C ARG A 293 18.71 -1.69 -0.62
N ASN A 294 17.85 -1.28 0.30
CA ASN A 294 16.48 -0.91 0.00
C ASN A 294 16.45 0.50 -0.61
N ARG A 295 16.05 0.63 -1.88
CA ARG A 295 16.08 1.89 -2.63
C ARG A 295 14.98 1.97 -3.67
N HIS A 296 14.44 3.17 -3.89
CA HIS A 296 13.60 3.46 -5.05
C HIS A 296 14.40 3.29 -6.36
N ASN A 297 13.72 2.82 -7.40
CA ASN A 297 14.28 2.86 -8.75
C ASN A 297 14.12 4.26 -9.34
N ILE A 298 15.22 5.01 -9.38
CA ILE A 298 15.28 6.39 -9.87
C ILE A 298 15.74 6.50 -11.32
N TRP A 299 15.79 5.38 -12.06
CA TRP A 299 16.22 5.36 -13.45
C TRP A 299 15.13 4.77 -14.34
N GLU A 300 14.87 5.38 -15.48
CA GLU A 300 13.98 4.79 -16.50
C GLU A 300 14.57 3.48 -17.03
N LYS A 301 15.90 3.46 -17.17
CA LYS A 301 16.64 2.34 -17.72
C LYS A 301 18.05 2.25 -17.13
N THR A 302 18.50 1.04 -16.80
CA THR A 302 19.84 0.80 -16.23
C THR A 302 20.74 -0.08 -17.10
N VAL A 303 20.20 -0.72 -18.14
CA VAL A 303 20.92 -1.64 -19.03
C VAL A 303 20.67 -1.31 -20.51
N VAL A 304 21.56 -1.71 -21.41
CA VAL A 304 21.36 -1.62 -22.86
C VAL A 304 20.29 -2.64 -23.28
N ASP A 305 19.42 -2.30 -24.24
CA ASP A 305 18.51 -3.31 -24.80
C ASP A 305 19.33 -4.28 -25.64
N ASP A 306 19.39 -5.53 -25.22
CA ASP A 306 19.97 -6.61 -26.00
C ASP A 306 18.97 -7.77 -26.03
N GLU A 307 18.22 -7.87 -27.12
CA GLU A 307 17.25 -8.95 -27.37
C GLU A 307 17.89 -10.34 -27.44
N SER A 308 19.23 -10.43 -27.52
CA SER A 308 19.98 -11.68 -27.53
C SER A 308 20.56 -12.07 -26.17
N ALA A 309 20.46 -11.19 -25.17
CA ALA A 309 20.98 -11.46 -23.84
C ALA A 309 19.99 -12.33 -23.04
N GLU A 310 20.43 -13.54 -22.68
CA GLU A 310 19.68 -14.44 -21.78
C GLU A 310 19.58 -13.91 -20.34
N ASN A 311 20.28 -12.81 -20.02
CA ASN A 311 20.29 -12.08 -18.75
C ASN A 311 20.37 -10.57 -19.00
N PHE A 312 20.06 -9.75 -17.99
CA PHE A 312 20.18 -8.27 -17.98
C PHE A 312 21.35 -7.78 -18.86
N GLY A 313 21.08 -6.95 -19.87
CA GLY A 313 22.09 -6.41 -20.78
C GLY A 313 23.21 -5.62 -20.08
N ASP A 314 24.23 -5.20 -20.82
CA ASP A 314 25.33 -4.42 -20.24
C ASP A 314 24.82 -3.14 -19.53
N PRO A 315 25.34 -2.79 -18.34
CA PRO A 315 24.86 -1.64 -17.59
C PRO A 315 25.17 -0.32 -18.30
N LEU A 316 24.19 0.59 -18.32
CA LEU A 316 24.36 1.94 -18.84
C LEU A 316 25.25 2.78 -17.91
N PRO A 317 26.24 3.51 -18.44
CA PRO A 317 26.95 4.55 -17.71
C PRO A 317 25.98 5.57 -17.11
N MET A 318 26.30 6.15 -15.95
CA MET A 318 25.38 7.06 -15.23
C MET A 318 24.97 8.25 -16.10
N GLU A 319 25.91 8.80 -16.87
CA GLU A 319 25.72 9.95 -17.76
C GLU A 319 24.74 9.65 -18.92
N ALA A 320 24.56 8.37 -19.23
CA ALA A 320 23.64 7.89 -20.27
C ALA A 320 22.25 7.52 -19.73
N ARG A 321 22.00 7.66 -18.42
CA ARG A 321 20.72 7.34 -17.79
C ARG A 321 19.80 8.57 -17.77
N THR A 322 18.51 8.31 -17.90
CA THR A 322 17.45 9.30 -17.64
C THR A 322 16.85 9.02 -16.27
N GLY A 323 16.77 10.07 -15.45
CA GLY A 323 16.15 10.01 -14.14
C GLY A 323 14.66 9.66 -14.24
N LYS A 324 14.17 8.90 -13.27
CA LYS A 324 12.76 8.57 -13.07
C LYS A 324 12.31 9.17 -11.73
N PRO A 325 11.29 10.03 -11.69
CA PRO A 325 10.86 10.67 -10.45
C PRO A 325 10.34 9.67 -9.43
N ILE A 326 10.60 9.95 -8.16
CA ILE A 326 9.93 9.31 -7.02
C ILE A 326 8.63 10.09 -6.78
N VAL A 327 7.50 9.40 -6.94
CA VAL A 327 6.17 10.02 -6.84
C VAL A 327 5.47 9.52 -5.59
N TYR A 328 5.03 10.44 -4.74
CA TYR A 328 4.24 10.17 -3.55
C TYR A 328 2.84 10.77 -3.69
N HIS A 329 1.80 10.02 -3.35
CA HIS A 329 0.41 10.47 -3.38
C HIS A 329 -0.13 10.71 -1.97
N VAL A 330 -1.03 11.67 -1.84
CA VAL A 330 -1.88 11.73 -0.64
C VAL A 330 -2.98 10.66 -0.71
N ASN A 331 -3.53 10.25 0.44
CA ASN A 331 -4.66 9.32 0.48
C ASN A 331 -6.02 10.07 0.41
N PRO A 332 -7.15 9.41 0.12
CA PRO A 332 -8.46 10.08 0.01
C PRO A 332 -8.95 10.78 1.28
N LYS A 333 -8.38 10.43 2.45
CA LYS A 333 -8.70 11.06 3.74
C LYS A 333 -7.86 12.31 4.03
N PHE A 334 -6.86 12.62 3.20
CA PHE A 334 -6.04 13.82 3.36
C PHE A 334 -6.92 15.08 3.30
N PRO A 335 -6.68 16.10 4.15
CA PRO A 335 -7.50 17.30 4.14
C PRO A 335 -7.47 18.00 2.77
N PRO A 336 -8.64 18.41 2.24
CA PRO A 336 -8.68 19.09 0.95
C PRO A 336 -8.12 20.51 1.07
N ASP A 337 -7.65 21.06 -0.05
CA ASP A 337 -7.43 22.49 -0.20
C ASP A 337 -8.63 23.14 -0.92
N ALA A 338 -8.50 24.40 -1.31
CA ALA A 338 -9.55 25.08 -2.06
C ALA A 338 -9.79 24.46 -3.45
N ALA A 339 -8.72 24.07 -4.17
CA ALA A 339 -8.81 23.53 -5.52
C ALA A 339 -9.50 22.16 -5.54
N ALA A 340 -9.16 21.27 -4.60
CA ALA A 340 -9.81 19.99 -4.40
C ALA A 340 -11.31 20.13 -4.11
N CYS A 341 -11.70 21.15 -3.35
CA CYS A 341 -13.11 21.42 -3.11
C CYS A 341 -13.82 22.03 -4.31
N ASP A 342 -13.16 22.88 -5.09
CA ASP A 342 -13.72 23.48 -6.31
C ASP A 342 -13.94 22.44 -7.42
N ALA A 343 -13.10 21.41 -7.46
CA ALA A 343 -13.22 20.28 -8.39
C ALA A 343 -14.41 19.34 -8.09
N LYS A 344 -15.00 19.41 -6.89
CA LYS A 344 -16.17 18.59 -6.51
C LYS A 344 -17.47 19.13 -7.10
N PRO A 345 -18.50 18.28 -7.26
CA PRO A 345 -19.86 18.72 -7.61
C PRO A 345 -20.34 19.84 -6.68
N GLU A 346 -21.05 20.84 -7.22
CA GLU A 346 -21.49 22.04 -6.48
C GLU A 346 -22.17 21.73 -5.14
N ALA A 347 -22.95 20.64 -5.10
CA ALA A 347 -23.66 20.18 -3.90
C ALA A 347 -22.73 19.73 -2.75
N GLU A 348 -21.51 19.30 -3.04
CA GLU A 348 -20.53 18.79 -2.05
C GLU A 348 -19.51 19.85 -1.61
N GLN A 349 -19.39 20.96 -2.34
CA GLN A 349 -18.34 21.95 -2.10
C GLN A 349 -18.45 22.60 -0.72
N ALA A 350 -19.67 22.91 -0.27
CA ALA A 350 -19.89 23.56 1.01
C ALA A 350 -19.39 22.71 2.19
N GLU A 351 -19.66 21.40 2.16
CA GLU A 351 -19.17 20.45 3.16
C GLU A 351 -17.65 20.29 3.07
N CYS A 352 -17.11 20.13 1.85
CA CYS A 352 -15.67 20.03 1.63
C CYS A 352 -14.91 21.22 2.23
N ARG A 353 -15.39 22.46 2.02
CA ARG A 353 -14.75 23.68 2.51
C ARG A 353 -14.67 23.77 4.04
N THR A 354 -15.51 23.02 4.77
CA THR A 354 -15.42 22.95 6.25
C THR A 354 -14.20 22.17 6.74
N ARG A 355 -13.59 21.36 5.87
CA ARG A 355 -12.45 20.48 6.16
C ARG A 355 -11.12 21.00 5.64
N ILE A 356 -11.09 22.19 5.04
CA ILE A 356 -9.86 22.72 4.45
C ILE A 356 -8.79 22.91 5.52
N ASP A 357 -7.60 22.35 5.26
CA ASP A 357 -6.40 22.57 6.07
C ASP A 357 -5.22 22.91 5.17
N GLY A 358 -4.79 24.17 5.18
CA GLY A 358 -3.65 24.63 4.40
C GLY A 358 -2.29 24.21 4.97
N VAL A 359 -2.22 23.86 6.25
CA VAL A 359 -0.93 23.57 6.92
C VAL A 359 -0.32 22.30 6.37
N LEU A 360 -1.11 21.23 6.23
CA LEU A 360 -0.61 19.97 5.68
C LEU A 360 -0.22 20.08 4.21
N HIS A 361 -0.93 20.90 3.43
CA HIS A 361 -0.56 21.22 2.03
C HIS A 361 0.75 22.01 1.95
N ASP A 362 0.96 22.98 2.84
CA ASP A 362 2.24 23.69 2.93
C ASP A 362 3.37 22.73 3.31
N VAL A 363 3.14 21.80 4.26
CA VAL A 363 4.14 20.82 4.70
C VAL A 363 4.53 19.86 3.58
N ILE A 364 3.58 19.29 2.83
CA ILE A 364 3.93 18.35 1.75
C ILE A 364 4.66 19.05 0.60
N ARG A 365 4.37 20.34 0.35
CA ARG A 365 5.10 21.15 -0.63
C ARG A 365 6.53 21.43 -0.18
N ASP A 366 6.73 21.71 1.10
CA ASP A 366 8.07 21.89 1.67
C ASP A 366 8.87 20.57 1.59
N VAL A 367 8.25 19.43 1.93
CA VAL A 367 8.86 18.10 1.77
C VAL A 367 9.23 17.82 0.32
N GLU A 368 8.34 18.12 -0.63
CA GLU A 368 8.63 17.96 -2.05
C GLU A 368 9.85 18.77 -2.46
N ALA A 369 9.89 20.06 -2.10
CA ALA A 369 10.98 20.96 -2.46
C ALA A 369 12.33 20.50 -1.87
N ASP A 370 12.36 20.13 -0.58
CA ASP A 370 13.58 19.69 0.10
C ASP A 370 14.14 18.40 -0.52
N TYR A 371 13.29 17.42 -0.81
CA TYR A 371 13.73 16.16 -1.42
C TYR A 371 14.12 16.35 -2.87
N ASP A 372 13.34 17.12 -3.63
CA ASP A 372 13.62 17.39 -5.04
C ASP A 372 14.95 18.12 -5.23
N GLU A 373 15.30 19.08 -4.37
CA GLU A 373 16.60 19.75 -4.40
C GLU A 373 17.75 18.74 -4.30
N VAL A 374 17.68 17.81 -3.35
CA VAL A 374 18.73 16.80 -3.13
C VAL A 374 18.80 15.83 -4.31
N PHE A 375 17.66 15.28 -4.75
CA PHE A 375 17.65 14.27 -5.81
C PHE A 375 17.96 14.86 -7.19
N SER A 376 17.48 16.06 -7.49
CA SER A 376 17.81 16.75 -8.75
C SER A 376 19.28 17.15 -8.78
N GLY A 377 19.83 17.66 -7.67
CA GLY A 377 21.27 17.94 -7.54
C GLY A 377 22.14 16.70 -7.76
N LEU A 378 21.68 15.52 -7.31
CA LEU A 378 22.36 14.24 -7.58
C LEU A 378 22.38 13.91 -9.08
N ILE A 379 21.26 14.07 -9.79
CA ILE A 379 21.20 13.79 -11.23
C ILE A 379 22.14 14.72 -12.01
N GLU A 380 22.18 16.00 -11.64
CA GLU A 380 23.10 16.98 -12.22
C GLU A 380 24.57 16.62 -11.96
N GLU A 381 24.92 16.25 -10.72
CA GLU A 381 26.29 15.86 -10.35
C GLU A 381 26.76 14.60 -11.09
N LEU A 382 25.85 13.65 -11.32
CA LEU A 382 26.11 12.43 -12.08
C LEU A 382 26.21 12.67 -13.60
N GLY A 383 25.90 13.88 -14.09
CA GLY A 383 25.86 14.18 -15.52
C GLY A 383 24.76 13.43 -16.27
N ALA A 384 23.74 12.93 -15.55
CA ALA A 384 22.61 12.20 -16.10
C ALA A 384 21.52 13.14 -16.62
N THR A 385 20.54 12.60 -17.35
CA THR A 385 19.45 13.40 -17.92
C THR A 385 18.30 13.53 -16.92
N MET A 386 17.83 14.75 -16.66
CA MET A 386 16.64 14.99 -15.83
C MET A 386 15.37 14.40 -16.47
N PRO A 387 14.41 13.92 -15.66
CA PRO A 387 13.13 13.42 -16.16
C PRO A 387 12.32 14.50 -16.88
N PRO A 388 11.37 14.09 -17.75
CA PRO A 388 10.30 14.98 -18.21
C PRO A 388 9.58 15.61 -17.01
N GLY A 389 9.49 16.94 -16.96
CA GLY A 389 8.95 17.69 -15.82
C GLY A 389 10.01 18.29 -14.89
N GLY A 390 11.28 17.89 -15.01
CA GLY A 390 12.42 18.57 -14.37
C GLY A 390 12.51 18.40 -12.85
N LYS A 391 11.77 17.45 -12.27
CA LYS A 391 11.80 17.11 -10.84
C LYS A 391 12.06 15.63 -10.63
N MET A 392 12.88 15.29 -9.65
CA MET A 392 13.15 13.92 -9.23
C MET A 392 12.30 13.45 -8.04
N PHE A 393 11.68 14.38 -7.31
CA PHE A 393 10.74 14.04 -6.25
C PHE A 393 9.46 14.87 -6.42
N VAL A 394 8.31 14.20 -6.46
CA VAL A 394 7.02 14.84 -6.69
C VAL A 394 6.02 14.34 -5.65
N VAL A 395 5.32 15.27 -5.01
CA VAL A 395 4.17 14.94 -4.17
C VAL A 395 2.90 15.34 -4.91
N CYS A 396 2.01 14.38 -5.11
CA CYS A 396 0.70 14.58 -5.70
C CYS A 396 -0.26 15.04 -4.60
N PRO A 397 -0.69 16.32 -4.63
CA PRO A 397 -1.35 16.95 -3.49
C PRO A 397 -2.82 16.57 -3.35
N HIS A 398 -3.42 15.94 -4.37
CA HIS A 398 -4.84 15.60 -4.39
C HIS A 398 -5.10 14.12 -4.65
N ASN A 399 -6.18 13.63 -4.05
CA ASN A 399 -6.74 12.30 -4.28
C ASN A 399 -8.26 12.35 -4.06
N PRO A 400 -9.11 12.26 -5.10
CA PRO A 400 -8.78 12.01 -6.50
C PRO A 400 -7.88 13.07 -7.14
N ILE A 401 -7.16 12.68 -8.19
CA ILE A 401 -6.33 13.60 -8.98
C ILE A 401 -7.23 14.60 -9.70
N ILE A 402 -6.84 15.88 -9.71
CA ILE A 402 -7.61 16.97 -10.33
C ILE A 402 -6.84 17.63 -11.47
N GLU A 403 -7.54 18.44 -12.27
CA GLU A 403 -6.89 19.26 -13.29
C GLU A 403 -5.89 20.23 -12.65
N GLY A 404 -4.66 20.26 -13.17
CA GLY A 404 -3.56 21.09 -12.67
C GLY A 404 -2.55 20.34 -11.80
N ASP A 405 -2.85 19.10 -11.39
CA ASP A 405 -1.85 18.22 -10.76
C ASP A 405 -0.74 17.85 -11.77
N PRO A 406 0.48 17.55 -11.28
CA PRO A 406 1.57 17.06 -12.14
C PRO A 406 1.15 15.81 -12.93
N GLU A 407 1.51 15.75 -14.22
CA GLU A 407 1.14 14.62 -15.10
C GLU A 407 1.64 13.26 -14.58
N VAL A 408 2.78 13.25 -13.88
CA VAL A 408 3.34 12.05 -13.23
C VAL A 408 2.47 11.49 -12.11
N CYS A 409 1.47 12.24 -11.64
CA CYS A 409 0.54 11.77 -10.63
C CYS A 409 -0.46 10.75 -11.18
N GLY A 410 -0.82 10.84 -12.46
CA GLY A 410 -1.87 10.02 -13.08
C GLY A 410 -2.88 10.88 -13.82
N GLN A 411 -3.97 10.26 -14.27
CA GLN A 411 -5.06 10.92 -14.98
C GLN A 411 -6.03 11.60 -14.02
N VAL A 412 -6.68 12.67 -14.49
CA VAL A 412 -7.74 13.35 -13.72
C VAL A 412 -8.86 12.35 -13.38
N GLY A 413 -9.18 12.25 -12.10
CA GLY A 413 -10.16 11.29 -11.56
C GLY A 413 -9.55 10.00 -11.03
N ASP A 414 -8.26 9.73 -11.27
CA ASP A 414 -7.59 8.59 -10.66
C ASP A 414 -7.60 8.71 -9.13
N THR A 415 -7.75 7.58 -8.46
CA THR A 415 -7.86 7.49 -7.00
C THR A 415 -6.90 6.45 -6.44
N PRO A 416 -5.60 6.77 -6.33
CA PRO A 416 -4.63 5.87 -5.71
C PRO A 416 -5.11 5.39 -4.33
N ARG A 417 -5.11 4.07 -4.12
CA ARG A 417 -5.70 3.45 -2.92
C ARG A 417 -4.60 3.03 -1.96
N LEU A 418 -4.79 3.32 -0.67
CA LEU A 418 -3.83 2.97 0.36
C LEU A 418 -3.53 1.46 0.35
N GLY A 419 -2.26 1.05 0.26
CA GLY A 419 -1.89 -0.37 0.15
C GLY A 419 -1.85 -0.92 -1.29
N ASP A 420 -2.21 -0.13 -2.31
CA ASP A 420 -1.84 -0.41 -3.70
C ASP A 420 -0.32 -0.24 -3.83
N ILE A 421 0.39 -1.35 -4.08
CA ILE A 421 1.86 -1.41 -4.04
C ILE A 421 2.54 -0.71 -5.22
N ARG A 422 1.77 -0.17 -6.18
CA ARG A 422 2.28 0.65 -7.28
C ARG A 422 2.52 2.11 -6.88
N TYR A 423 1.88 2.57 -5.81
CA TYR A 423 1.90 3.96 -5.36
C TYR A 423 2.63 4.09 -4.03
N SER A 424 3.43 5.15 -3.89
CA SER A 424 3.97 5.57 -2.60
C SER A 424 3.02 6.60 -1.98
N PHE A 425 2.90 6.67 -0.66
CA PHE A 425 1.94 7.56 -0.03
C PHE A 425 2.51 8.40 1.11
N ILE A 426 2.09 9.67 1.15
CA ILE A 426 2.02 10.45 2.39
C ILE A 426 0.56 10.34 2.87
N ALA A 427 0.31 9.38 3.77
CA ALA A 427 -1.04 9.00 4.15
C ALA A 427 -1.46 9.66 5.47
N TYR A 428 -2.55 10.43 5.45
CA TYR A 428 -3.16 10.97 6.65
C TYR A 428 -4.18 9.99 7.25
N ILE A 429 -3.95 9.56 8.49
CA ILE A 429 -4.86 8.69 9.24
C ILE A 429 -5.67 9.57 10.19
N ALA A 430 -6.83 9.99 9.71
CA ALA A 430 -7.73 10.92 10.40
C ALA A 430 -8.48 10.29 11.57
N ASP A 431 -8.61 8.96 11.59
CA ASP A 431 -9.39 8.28 12.61
C ASP A 431 -8.70 8.41 13.97
N TYR A 432 -9.47 8.73 15.00
CA TYR A 432 -8.96 8.75 16.36
C TYR A 432 -8.52 7.33 16.73
N MET A 433 -7.31 7.21 17.23
CA MET A 433 -6.79 5.96 17.77
C MET A 433 -6.26 6.24 19.18
N THR A 434 -6.58 5.36 20.12
CA THR A 434 -6.06 5.44 21.50
C THR A 434 -4.54 5.26 21.59
N TYR A 435 -3.93 4.82 20.50
CA TYR A 435 -2.50 4.61 20.26
C TYR A 435 -2.19 5.06 18.83
N GLY A 436 -0.96 5.43 18.51
CA GLY A 436 -0.61 5.81 17.14
C GLY A 436 0.89 5.93 16.98
N LEU A 437 1.39 5.62 15.78
CA LEU A 437 2.84 5.51 15.56
C LEU A 437 3.54 6.82 15.23
N LEU A 438 2.91 7.96 15.55
CA LEU A 438 3.36 9.32 15.23
C LEU A 438 3.63 9.51 13.73
N GLY A 439 4.80 9.07 13.27
CA GLY A 439 5.19 8.90 11.88
C GLY A 439 5.74 7.49 11.65
N LEU A 440 5.04 6.69 10.83
CA LEU A 440 5.52 5.37 10.41
C LEU A 440 5.73 5.36 8.90
N GLY A 441 6.84 4.79 8.42
CA GLY A 441 7.09 4.67 6.99
C GLY A 441 7.65 3.32 6.55
N PRO A 442 6.84 2.24 6.52
CA PRO A 442 7.24 1.00 5.88
C PRO A 442 7.53 1.24 4.39
N SER A 443 8.41 0.41 3.85
CA SER A 443 8.71 0.39 2.41
C SER A 443 8.43 -1.00 1.88
N HIS A 444 7.51 -1.13 0.93
CA HIS A 444 7.25 -2.36 0.21
C HIS A 444 8.42 -2.66 -0.72
N THR A 445 9.33 -3.48 -0.22
CA THR A 445 10.60 -3.78 -0.90
C THR A 445 10.56 -5.18 -1.51
N ASP A 446 11.07 -5.34 -2.73
CA ASP A 446 11.30 -6.63 -3.36
C ASP A 446 12.32 -7.45 -2.55
N PRO A 447 11.97 -8.67 -2.11
CA PRO A 447 12.80 -9.50 -1.25
C PRO A 447 14.07 -10.05 -1.93
N GLU A 448 14.15 -10.00 -3.26
CA GLU A 448 15.29 -10.55 -4.01
C GLU A 448 16.24 -9.46 -4.52
N THR A 449 15.77 -8.22 -4.67
CA THR A 449 16.54 -7.12 -5.28
C THR A 449 16.77 -5.93 -4.35
N GLY A 450 15.95 -5.76 -3.31
CA GLY A 450 15.94 -4.54 -2.51
C GLY A 450 15.28 -3.34 -3.22
N GLN A 451 14.57 -3.54 -4.32
CA GLN A 451 13.83 -2.45 -4.97
C GLN A 451 12.64 -2.03 -4.10
N THR A 452 12.55 -0.74 -3.77
CA THR A 452 11.34 -0.17 -3.14
C THR A 452 10.31 0.13 -4.23
N HIS A 453 9.20 -0.59 -4.22
CA HIS A 453 8.07 -0.37 -5.14
C HIS A 453 7.11 0.69 -4.62
N SER A 454 6.89 0.70 -3.29
CA SER A 454 6.00 1.66 -2.62
C SER A 454 6.62 2.07 -1.30
N GLY A 455 6.83 3.36 -1.12
CA GLY A 455 7.27 3.97 0.14
C GLY A 455 6.09 4.61 0.87
N MET A 456 6.03 4.47 2.19
CA MET A 456 4.93 5.02 2.98
C MET A 456 5.42 6.09 3.95
N GLY A 457 4.57 7.07 4.23
CA GLY A 457 4.72 8.06 5.28
C GLY A 457 3.36 8.30 5.92
N TYR A 458 3.05 7.55 6.97
CA TYR A 458 1.81 7.67 7.72
C TYR A 458 1.89 8.82 8.71
N VAL A 459 0.96 9.77 8.60
CA VAL A 459 0.73 10.85 9.54
C VAL A 459 -0.53 10.53 10.33
N TYR A 460 -0.38 10.07 11.56
CA TYR A 460 -1.51 9.69 12.42
C TYR A 460 -2.07 10.91 13.16
N HIS A 461 -3.40 11.00 13.27
CA HIS A 461 -4.10 11.98 14.11
C HIS A 461 -3.59 11.97 15.57
N HIS A 462 -2.99 10.88 16.06
CA HIS A 462 -2.38 10.85 17.39
C HIS A 462 -1.34 11.98 17.62
N ASN A 463 -0.71 12.49 16.56
CA ASN A 463 0.14 13.68 16.64
C ASN A 463 -0.63 14.91 17.15
N ASP A 464 -1.88 15.09 16.73
CA ASP A 464 -2.73 16.20 17.15
C ASP A 464 -3.12 16.05 18.62
N THR A 465 -3.48 14.85 19.05
CA THR A 465 -3.76 14.56 20.47
C THR A 465 -2.53 14.87 21.34
N ALA A 466 -1.35 14.40 20.93
CA ALA A 466 -0.12 14.67 21.65
C ALA A 466 0.22 16.18 21.68
N ALA A 467 0.05 16.89 20.57
CA ALA A 467 0.26 18.33 20.49
C ALA A 467 -0.73 19.11 21.38
N TRP A 468 -1.99 18.69 21.40
CA TRP A 468 -3.04 19.26 22.24
C TRP A 468 -2.73 19.07 23.73
N ASP A 469 -2.38 17.85 24.15
CA ASP A 469 -2.03 17.53 25.53
C ASP A 469 -0.84 18.37 26.01
N VAL A 470 0.22 18.47 25.19
CA VAL A 470 1.38 19.31 25.50
C VAL A 470 1.00 20.78 25.58
N THR A 471 0.17 21.28 24.67
CA THR A 471 -0.32 22.67 24.70
C THR A 471 -1.10 22.94 25.98
N GLN A 472 -2.02 22.06 26.36
CA GLN A 472 -2.80 22.18 27.59
C GLN A 472 -1.90 22.15 28.83
N MET A 473 -0.91 21.26 28.87
CA MET A 473 0.08 21.21 29.95
C MET A 473 0.83 22.54 30.10
N ILE A 474 1.29 23.13 28.98
CA ILE A 474 1.99 24.43 28.97
C ILE A 474 1.05 25.53 29.48
N LEU A 475 -0.19 25.57 29.01
CA LEU A 475 -1.19 26.57 29.43
C LEU A 475 -1.50 26.45 30.93
N LEU A 476 -1.61 25.24 31.47
CA LEU A 476 -1.80 25.00 32.91
C LEU A 476 -0.58 25.45 33.73
N LEU A 477 0.64 25.12 33.29
CA LEU A 477 1.88 25.51 33.98
C LEU A 477 2.10 27.03 34.00
N ASN A 478 1.58 27.73 32.99
CA ASN A 478 1.65 29.18 32.86
C ASN A 478 0.44 29.92 33.46
N ASP A 479 -0.44 29.22 34.18
CA ASP A 479 -1.66 29.79 34.78
C ASP A 479 -2.60 30.44 33.72
N GLN A 480 -2.51 30.01 32.46
CA GLN A 480 -3.31 30.49 31.32
C GLN A 480 -4.57 29.63 31.08
N LEU A 481 -4.63 28.42 31.66
CA LEU A 481 -5.82 27.59 31.72
C LEU A 481 -6.24 27.41 33.18
N ASP A 482 -7.52 27.66 33.50
CA ASP A 482 -8.04 27.51 34.86
C ASP A 482 -8.02 26.03 35.27
N ASN A 483 -7.17 25.72 36.26
CA ASN A 483 -7.00 24.37 36.78
C ASN A 483 -8.29 23.77 37.34
N ARG A 484 -9.19 24.59 37.90
CA ARG A 484 -10.47 24.11 38.45
C ARG A 484 -11.41 23.66 37.35
N ARG A 485 -11.38 24.34 36.20
CA ARG A 485 -12.15 23.96 35.01
C ARG A 485 -11.56 22.73 34.32
N PHE A 486 -10.24 22.55 34.38
CA PHE A 486 -9.56 21.39 33.81
C PHE A 486 -9.86 20.09 34.58
N ILE A 487 -10.01 20.16 35.91
CA ILE A 487 -10.29 19.01 36.77
C ILE A 487 -11.76 18.88 37.19
N ASP A 488 -12.64 19.77 36.69
CA ASP A 488 -14.04 19.78 37.11
C ASP A 488 -14.74 18.46 36.76
N GLY A 489 -15.40 17.85 37.75
CA GLY A 489 -16.06 16.55 37.59
C GLY A 489 -15.16 15.30 37.68
N LEU A 490 -13.84 15.44 37.89
CA LEU A 490 -12.94 14.30 38.11
C LEU A 490 -12.82 13.95 39.60
N ASP A 491 -13.17 12.70 39.98
CA ASP A 491 -12.86 12.18 41.31
C ASP A 491 -11.40 11.71 41.34
N LEU A 492 -10.53 12.56 41.88
CA LEU A 492 -9.09 12.30 41.99
C LEU A 492 -8.72 11.46 43.22
N THR A 493 -9.69 10.89 43.94
CA THR A 493 -9.44 10.13 45.18
C THR A 493 -8.50 8.94 44.94
N ASP A 494 -8.76 8.13 43.90
CA ASP A 494 -7.93 6.98 43.56
C ASP A 494 -6.53 7.40 43.06
N TRP A 495 -6.46 8.47 42.25
CA TRP A 495 -5.17 9.02 41.81
C TRP A 495 -4.33 9.49 43.00
N ARG A 496 -4.93 10.30 43.89
CA ARG A 496 -4.30 10.80 45.12
C ARG A 496 -3.85 9.65 46.02
N GLU A 497 -4.69 8.63 46.18
CA GLU A 497 -4.35 7.45 46.97
C GLU A 497 -3.20 6.65 46.33
N SER A 498 -3.20 6.44 45.01
CA SER A 498 -2.12 5.74 44.30
C SER A 498 -0.78 6.50 44.37
N PHE A 499 -0.82 7.84 44.26
CA PHE A 499 0.35 8.71 44.36
C PHE A 499 0.91 8.71 45.79
N SER A 500 0.04 8.69 46.79
CA SER A 500 0.41 8.66 48.22
C SER A 500 0.99 7.32 48.70
N ARG A 501 0.83 6.23 47.94
CA ARG A 501 1.22 4.85 48.33
C ARG A 501 2.63 4.42 47.90
N GLY A 502 3.49 5.31 47.40
CA GLY A 502 4.94 5.09 47.48
C GLY A 502 5.70 4.75 46.19
N ARG A 503 5.36 5.33 45.04
CA ARG A 503 6.44 5.68 44.10
C ARG A 503 7.10 6.95 44.66
N GLN A 504 8.40 6.90 44.97
CA GLN A 504 9.20 8.13 45.05
C GLN A 504 9.28 8.75 43.64
N GLY A 505 8.18 9.29 43.15
CA GLY A 505 8.28 10.36 42.17
C GLY A 505 9.03 11.49 42.87
N LYS A 506 10.08 12.02 42.23
CA LYS A 506 10.61 13.31 42.68
C LYS A 506 9.49 14.31 42.46
N ASP A 507 8.86 14.75 43.54
CA ASP A 507 8.05 15.95 43.51
C ASP A 507 8.98 17.08 43.07
N PHE A 508 8.80 17.56 41.85
CA PHE A 508 9.33 18.87 41.50
C PHE A 508 8.35 19.87 42.08
N SER A 509 8.80 20.71 43.00
CA SER A 509 7.95 21.81 43.44
C SER A 509 7.55 22.63 42.22
N LEU A 510 6.43 23.36 42.27
CA LEU A 510 6.07 24.28 41.19
C LEU A 510 7.23 25.26 40.90
N ALA A 511 8.04 25.58 41.91
CA ALA A 511 9.27 26.35 41.76
C ALA A 511 10.38 25.57 41.03
N ASP A 512 10.56 24.27 41.28
CA ASP A 512 11.53 23.44 40.56
C ASP A 512 11.09 23.16 39.12
N ALA A 513 9.80 22.94 38.88
CA ALA A 513 9.23 22.80 37.55
C ALA A 513 9.31 24.12 36.77
N LYS A 514 8.97 25.26 37.41
CA LYS A 514 9.19 26.60 36.83
C LYS A 514 10.68 26.86 36.59
N HIS A 515 11.57 26.48 37.51
CA HIS A 515 13.01 26.62 37.33
C HIS A 515 13.54 25.73 36.20
N MET A 516 13.05 24.50 36.06
CA MET A 516 13.39 23.62 34.94
C MET A 516 12.88 24.20 33.62
N LEU A 517 11.64 24.70 33.59
CA LEU A 517 11.06 25.36 32.42
C LEU A 517 11.86 26.63 32.08
N GLU A 518 12.17 27.49 33.05
CA GLU A 518 13.00 28.68 32.89
C GLU A 518 14.41 28.32 32.43
N LYS A 519 14.98 27.23 32.95
CA LYS A 519 16.28 26.75 32.47
C LYS A 519 16.20 26.29 31.01
N MET A 520 15.12 25.63 30.60
CA MET A 520 14.91 25.17 29.22
C MET A 520 14.50 26.32 28.27
N THR A 521 13.81 27.35 28.76
CA THR A 521 13.15 28.40 27.96
C THR A 521 13.76 29.80 28.11
N LYS A 522 14.64 30.03 29.10
CA LYS A 522 15.44 31.27 29.27
C LYS A 522 16.94 31.00 29.29
N ASP A 523 17.40 29.94 29.98
CA ASP A 523 18.84 29.72 30.20
C ASP A 523 19.50 28.74 29.23
N SER A 524 18.74 27.99 28.42
CA SER A 524 19.30 27.12 27.39
C SER A 524 19.91 27.96 26.25
N PRO A 525 20.93 27.47 25.55
CA PRO A 525 21.46 28.13 24.36
C PRO A 525 20.37 28.44 23.34
N ALA A 526 19.44 27.51 23.10
CA ALA A 526 18.25 27.71 22.27
C ALA A 526 17.38 28.88 22.78
N ALA A 527 17.07 28.93 24.07
CA ALA A 527 16.28 30.03 24.64
C ALA A 527 16.93 31.41 24.50
N ARG A 528 18.25 31.50 24.76
CA ARG A 528 19.01 32.75 24.65
C ARG A 528 19.14 33.21 23.21
N TYR A 529 19.20 32.28 22.26
CA TYR A 529 19.25 32.59 20.83
C TYR A 529 17.91 33.12 20.30
N TRP A 530 16.80 32.71 20.93
CA TRP A 530 15.46 33.07 20.51
C TRP A 530 14.88 34.30 21.20
N GLU A 531 15.43 34.80 22.32
CA GLU A 531 14.96 35.99 23.09
C GLU A 531 13.42 36.13 23.19
N GLY A 532 12.68 35.02 23.19
CA GLY A 532 11.21 35.02 23.16
C GLY A 532 10.56 35.56 21.87
N ARG A 533 11.28 35.70 20.75
CA ARG A 533 10.72 36.07 19.45
C ARG A 533 10.44 34.83 18.62
N GLN A 534 9.16 34.50 18.43
CA GLN A 534 8.72 33.57 17.38
C GLN A 534 9.10 34.15 16.01
N ARG A 535 10.27 33.78 15.45
CA ARG A 535 10.65 34.05 14.05
C ARG A 535 11.03 32.75 13.35
N LYS A 536 10.84 32.64 12.03
CA LYS A 536 11.33 31.46 11.28
C LYS A 536 12.87 31.32 11.45
N PRO A 537 13.41 30.09 11.59
CA PRO A 537 14.85 29.84 11.65
C PRO A 537 15.56 30.48 10.45
N GLY A 538 16.70 31.14 10.69
CA GLY A 538 17.51 31.77 9.66
C GLY A 538 18.82 31.01 9.39
N ALA A 539 19.61 31.50 8.43
CA ALA A 539 20.86 30.87 8.01
C ALA A 539 21.87 30.66 9.17
N GLU A 540 21.89 31.55 10.16
CA GLU A 540 22.77 31.44 11.34
C GLU A 540 22.32 30.31 12.29
N ASP A 541 21.00 30.07 12.40
CA ASP A 541 20.44 28.99 13.22
C ASP A 541 20.78 27.62 12.62
N VAL A 542 20.70 27.52 11.28
CA VAL A 542 21.08 26.35 10.50
C VAL A 542 22.59 26.10 10.60
N ALA A 543 23.41 27.14 10.47
CA ALA A 543 24.87 27.02 10.61
C ALA A 543 25.28 26.53 12.00
N PHE A 544 24.64 27.03 13.07
CA PHE A 544 24.92 26.57 14.43
C PHE A 544 24.53 25.11 14.65
N GLN A 545 23.35 24.69 14.15
CA GLN A 545 22.92 23.29 14.20
C GLN A 545 23.88 22.37 13.43
N ASN A 546 24.38 22.80 12.28
CA ASN A 546 25.34 22.05 11.48
C ASN A 546 26.70 21.88 12.19
N ASP A 547 27.20 22.94 12.83
CA ASP A 547 28.51 22.92 13.50
C ASP A 547 28.50 22.15 14.85
N HIS A 548 27.40 22.21 15.60
CA HIS A 548 27.35 21.71 16.99
C HIS A 548 26.45 20.49 17.15
N GLY A 549 25.61 20.19 16.16
CA GLY A 549 24.64 19.11 16.19
C GLY A 549 23.39 19.44 17.02
N PHE A 550 22.26 18.84 16.64
CA PHE A 550 20.94 19.06 17.27
C PHE A 550 20.91 18.86 18.79
N LYS A 551 21.72 17.93 19.32
CA LYS A 551 21.81 17.68 20.77
C LYS A 551 22.48 18.81 21.53
N ALA A 552 23.52 19.44 20.99
CA ALA A 552 24.15 20.59 21.62
C ALA A 552 23.30 21.86 21.47
N TRP A 553 22.42 21.88 20.47
CA TRP A 553 21.42 22.93 20.29
C TRP A 553 20.29 22.86 21.34
N LEU A 554 19.86 21.66 21.74
CA LEU A 554 18.81 21.46 22.76
C LEU A 554 19.30 21.50 24.22
N ALA A 555 20.58 21.23 24.48
CA ALA A 555 21.16 21.12 25.82
C ALA A 555 21.62 22.48 26.38
#